data_AF-A0A7J6NI41-F1
#
_entry.id   AF-A0A7J6NI41-F1
#
_cell.length_a   1.000
_cell.length_b   1.000
_cell.length_c   1.000
_cell.angle_alpha   90.00
_cell.angle_beta   90.00
_cell.angle_gamma   90.00
#
_symmetry.space_group_name_H-M   'P 1'
#
loop_
_entity.id
_entity.type
_entity.pdbx_description
1 polymer ?
#
loop_
_entity_poly.entity_id
_entity_poly.type
_entity_poly.pdbx_seq_one_letter_code
_entity_poly.pdbx_strand_id
1 'polypeptide(L)'
;RVVMKHQADRAKVKDTVYRYKTLLETIAFFMMVERKTHFSENDVKRWGLVDTESNLAAWKSLSLSISRGRLPLLARLTGSKEVSKLYRFVFASFQDFLASEALTRDLRSEDELPSLEELLGSGPDGDDWWNTFLNMVVERSPSKLKKLFESRSCSWKASEHNGDTPLHAAARNRRLVIFAALPKMSEC
;
A
#
# COMPACT_ATOMS: atom_id res chain seq x y z
N ARG A 1 -3.55 -17.94 38.69
CA ARG A 1 -2.59 -18.50 37.69
C ARG A 1 -3.24 -18.81 36.33
N VAL A 2 -4.42 -19.45 36.27
CA VAL A 2 -5.13 -19.79 35.01
C VAL A 2 -5.61 -18.55 34.22
N VAL A 3 -6.14 -17.53 34.91
CA VAL A 3 -6.61 -16.27 34.29
C VAL A 3 -5.49 -15.48 33.59
N MET A 4 -4.31 -15.40 34.22
CA MET A 4 -3.13 -14.73 33.63
C MET A 4 -2.60 -15.47 32.40
N LYS A 5 -2.64 -16.81 32.39
CA LYS A 5 -2.26 -17.62 31.23
C LYS A 5 -3.19 -17.38 30.03
N HIS A 6 -4.51 -17.35 30.26
CA HIS A 6 -5.48 -17.02 29.21
C HIS A 6 -5.35 -15.59 28.67
N GLN A 7 -4.99 -14.61 29.51
CA GLN A 7 -4.73 -13.24 29.06
C GLN A 7 -3.45 -13.15 28.24
N ALA A 8 -2.38 -13.85 28.64
CA ALA A 8 -1.13 -13.93 27.87
C ALA A 8 -1.32 -14.61 26.50
N ASP A 9 -2.09 -15.70 26.45
CA ASP A 9 -2.41 -16.39 25.19
C ASP A 9 -3.22 -15.49 24.25
N ARG A 10 -4.21 -14.76 24.78
CA ARG A 10 -5.00 -13.78 24.00
C ARG A 10 -4.12 -12.62 23.48
N ALA A 11 -3.21 -12.11 24.29
CA ALA A 11 -2.29 -11.04 23.90
C ALA A 11 -1.37 -11.51 22.76
N LYS A 12 -0.84 -12.74 22.84
CA LYS A 12 0.00 -13.33 21.80
C LYS A 12 -0.75 -13.54 20.49
N VAL A 13 -2.01 -13.97 20.55
CA VAL A 13 -2.86 -14.11 19.36
C VAL A 13 -3.12 -12.75 18.72
N LYS A 14 -3.45 -11.73 19.51
CA LYS A 14 -3.66 -10.36 19.01
C LYS A 14 -2.41 -9.80 18.34
N ASP A 15 -1.23 -9.98 18.94
CA ASP A 15 0.04 -9.56 18.36
C ASP A 15 0.31 -10.27 17.02
N THR A 16 0.03 -11.56 16.94
CA THR A 16 0.20 -12.35 15.71
C THR A 16 -0.73 -11.87 14.60
N VAL A 17 -2.01 -11.65 14.91
CA VAL A 17 -3.00 -11.13 13.95
C VAL A 17 -2.62 -9.73 13.48
N TYR A 18 -2.17 -8.87 14.41
CA TYR A 18 -1.69 -7.53 14.09
C TYR A 18 -0.53 -7.57 13.10
N ARG A 19 0.48 -8.42 13.35
CA ARG A 19 1.61 -8.60 12.43
C ARG A 19 1.18 -9.11 11.06
N TYR A 20 0.27 -10.08 10.99
CA TYR A 20 -0.22 -10.57 9.70
C TYR A 20 -0.95 -9.47 8.94
N LYS A 21 -1.78 -8.69 9.63
CA LYS A 21 -2.47 -7.55 9.03
C LYS A 21 -1.47 -6.52 8.49
N THR A 22 -0.50 -6.10 9.30
CA THR A 22 0.56 -5.17 8.89
C THR A 22 1.34 -5.69 7.69
N LEU A 23 1.77 -6.97 7.70
CA LEU A 23 2.46 -7.55 6.54
C LEU A 23 1.62 -7.50 5.27
N LEU A 24 0.33 -7.84 5.35
CA LEU A 24 -0.57 -7.82 4.20
C LEU A 24 -0.84 -6.39 3.69
N GLU A 25 -1.01 -5.42 4.59
CA GLU A 25 -1.14 -4.00 4.26
C GLU A 25 0.12 -3.50 3.53
N THR A 26 1.30 -3.82 4.05
CA THR A 26 2.57 -3.40 3.43
C THR A 26 2.82 -4.11 2.09
N ILE A 27 2.50 -5.40 1.97
CA ILE A 27 2.56 -6.13 0.69
C ILE A 27 1.63 -5.48 -0.34
N ALA A 28 0.38 -5.23 0.03
CA ALA A 28 -0.60 -4.62 -0.86
C ALA A 28 -0.14 -3.25 -1.35
N PHE A 29 0.45 -2.44 -0.45
CA PHE A 29 1.03 -1.15 -0.80
C PHE A 29 2.19 -1.29 -1.80
N PHE A 30 3.17 -2.16 -1.54
CA PHE A 30 4.30 -2.31 -2.48
C PHE A 30 3.88 -2.90 -3.81
N MET A 31 2.92 -3.84 -3.81
CA MET A 31 2.30 -4.31 -5.05
C MET A 31 1.64 -3.17 -5.82
N MET A 32 0.98 -2.25 -5.13
CA MET A 32 0.40 -1.05 -5.74
C MET A 32 1.46 -0.11 -6.32
N VAL A 33 2.51 0.22 -5.57
CA VAL A 33 3.61 1.09 -6.03
C VAL A 33 4.31 0.49 -7.26
N GLU A 34 4.60 -0.82 -7.21
CA GLU A 34 5.27 -1.53 -8.30
C GLU A 34 4.31 -2.03 -9.40
N ARG A 35 3.01 -1.72 -9.30
CA ARG A 35 1.97 -2.09 -10.28
C ARG A 35 1.90 -3.60 -10.57
N LYS A 36 1.98 -4.37 -9.50
CA LYS A 36 1.94 -5.83 -9.51
C LYS A 36 0.56 -6.36 -9.17
N THR A 37 0.13 -7.33 -9.96
CA THR A 37 -1.08 -8.15 -9.69
C THR A 37 -0.76 -9.44 -8.93
N HIS A 38 0.53 -9.79 -8.85
CA HIS A 38 1.05 -10.94 -8.14
C HIS A 38 2.44 -10.63 -7.58
N PHE A 39 2.83 -11.32 -6.53
CA PHE A 39 4.13 -11.14 -5.87
C PHE A 39 4.74 -12.48 -5.48
N SER A 40 6.05 -12.50 -5.35
CA SER A 40 6.86 -13.67 -5.00
C SER A 40 7.40 -13.61 -3.56
N GLU A 41 7.94 -14.73 -3.07
CA GLU A 41 8.74 -14.72 -1.82
C GLU A 41 9.98 -13.81 -1.94
N ASN A 42 10.51 -13.62 -3.15
CA ASN A 42 11.66 -12.75 -3.37
C ASN A 42 11.26 -11.27 -3.26
N ASP A 43 10.05 -10.91 -3.69
CA ASP A 43 9.52 -9.55 -3.49
C ASP A 43 9.39 -9.21 -2.01
N VAL A 44 8.84 -10.13 -1.20
CA VAL A 44 8.72 -9.94 0.25
C VAL A 44 10.08 -9.69 0.91
N LYS A 45 11.14 -10.36 0.44
CA LYS A 45 12.52 -10.12 0.90
C LYS A 45 13.07 -8.78 0.41
N ARG A 46 12.90 -8.47 -0.88
CA ARG A 46 13.37 -7.22 -1.49
C ARG A 46 12.74 -5.98 -0.83
N TRP A 47 11.51 -6.10 -0.37
CA TRP A 47 10.80 -5.06 0.38
C TRP A 47 11.17 -4.99 1.86
N GLY A 48 12.16 -5.77 2.33
CA GLY A 48 12.62 -5.77 3.72
C GLY A 48 11.60 -6.30 4.75
N LEU A 49 10.52 -6.93 4.28
CA LEU A 49 9.40 -7.32 5.16
C LEU A 49 9.73 -8.49 6.07
N VAL A 50 10.87 -9.15 5.87
CA VAL A 50 11.29 -10.37 6.60
C VAL A 50 12.70 -10.25 7.16
N ASP A 51 13.20 -9.03 7.35
CA ASP A 51 14.56 -8.77 7.85
C ASP A 51 14.72 -9.13 9.33
N THR A 52 13.61 -9.09 10.10
CA THR A 52 13.60 -9.54 11.49
C THR A 52 13.15 -10.99 11.59
N GLU A 53 13.69 -11.73 12.57
CA GLU A 53 13.29 -13.12 12.83
C GLU A 53 11.78 -13.25 13.06
N SER A 54 11.19 -12.28 13.77
CA SER A 54 9.76 -12.26 14.05
C SER A 54 8.93 -12.10 12.79
N ASN A 55 9.30 -11.19 11.89
CA ASN A 55 8.57 -11.00 10.64
C ASN A 55 8.78 -12.18 9.69
N LEU A 56 9.98 -12.77 9.65
CA LEU A 56 10.24 -14.00 8.91
C LEU A 56 9.37 -15.16 9.39
N ALA A 57 9.23 -15.34 10.70
CA ALA A 57 8.34 -16.35 11.29
C ALA A 57 6.87 -16.09 10.93
N ALA A 58 6.45 -14.82 10.99
CA ALA A 58 5.11 -14.42 10.61
C ALA A 58 4.81 -14.70 9.12
N TRP A 59 5.72 -14.30 8.22
CA TRP A 59 5.62 -14.58 6.80
C TRP A 59 5.58 -16.08 6.49
N LYS A 60 6.44 -16.90 7.12
CA LYS A 60 6.42 -18.36 6.95
C LYS A 60 5.07 -18.97 7.30
N SER A 61 4.47 -18.53 8.41
CA SER A 61 3.13 -18.98 8.83
C SER A 61 2.04 -18.55 7.85
N LEU A 62 2.09 -17.31 7.38
CA LEU A 62 1.16 -16.75 6.41
C LEU A 62 1.25 -17.48 5.05
N SER A 63 2.46 -17.63 4.51
CA SER A 63 2.75 -18.36 3.26
C SER A 63 2.25 -19.80 3.30
N LEU A 64 2.46 -20.49 4.42
CA LEU A 64 1.96 -21.85 4.62
C LEU A 64 0.43 -21.89 4.64
N SER A 65 -0.21 -20.91 5.27
CA SER A 65 -1.68 -20.81 5.34
C SER A 65 -2.29 -20.54 3.98
N ILE A 66 -1.68 -19.63 3.19
CA ILE A 66 -2.08 -19.34 1.80
C ILE A 66 -1.94 -20.60 0.93
N SER A 67 -0.79 -21.29 1.03
CA SER A 67 -0.53 -22.52 0.27
C SER A 67 -1.51 -23.65 0.59
N ARG A 68 -2.11 -23.64 1.79
CA ARG A 68 -3.13 -24.60 2.23
C ARG A 68 -4.56 -24.14 1.92
N GLY A 69 -4.75 -23.02 1.22
CA GLY A 69 -6.07 -22.46 0.91
C GLY A 69 -6.84 -21.97 2.14
N ARG A 70 -6.15 -21.69 3.26
CA ARG A 70 -6.79 -21.25 4.51
C ARG A 70 -7.01 -19.76 4.61
N LEU A 71 -6.50 -18.99 3.64
CA LEU A 71 -6.69 -17.55 3.56
C LEU A 71 -7.47 -17.24 2.28
N PRO A 72 -8.80 -17.05 2.35
CA PRO A 72 -9.66 -16.98 1.15
C PRO A 72 -9.39 -15.76 0.27
N LEU A 73 -8.69 -14.75 0.80
CA LEU A 73 -8.42 -13.49 0.11
C LEU A 73 -7.07 -13.47 -0.61
N LEU A 74 -6.21 -14.46 -0.38
CA LEU A 74 -4.96 -14.64 -1.11
C LEU A 74 -4.88 -16.06 -1.69
N ALA A 75 -4.51 -16.16 -2.96
CA ALA A 75 -4.29 -17.42 -3.64
C ALA A 75 -2.81 -17.61 -3.96
N ARG A 76 -2.31 -18.84 -3.80
CA ARG A 76 -1.05 -19.26 -4.41
C ARG A 76 -1.32 -19.66 -5.85
N LEU A 77 -0.53 -19.15 -6.78
CA LEU A 77 -0.59 -19.56 -8.18
C LEU A 77 0.16 -20.87 -8.36
N THR A 78 -0.51 -21.88 -8.90
CA THR A 78 0.08 -23.19 -9.23
C THR A 78 0.42 -23.24 -10.71
N GLY A 79 1.65 -23.63 -11.06
CA GLY A 79 2.07 -23.82 -12.45
C GLY A 79 2.97 -22.72 -13.04
N SER A 80 3.46 -21.77 -12.23
CA SER A 80 4.53 -20.87 -12.69
C SER A 80 5.80 -21.67 -12.93
N LYS A 81 6.47 -21.44 -14.07
CA LYS A 81 7.85 -21.93 -14.33
C LYS A 81 8.88 -21.32 -13.38
N GLU A 82 8.49 -20.34 -12.58
CA GLU A 82 9.33 -19.72 -11.57
C GLU A 82 9.67 -20.67 -10.43
N VAL A 83 10.93 -20.59 -10.00
CA VAL A 83 11.46 -21.30 -8.82
C VAL A 83 10.78 -20.83 -7.54
N SER A 84 10.27 -19.59 -7.53
CA SER A 84 9.66 -18.95 -6.35
C SER A 84 8.15 -19.13 -6.31
N LYS A 85 7.57 -19.24 -5.10
CA LYS A 85 6.12 -19.31 -4.95
C LYS A 85 5.50 -17.95 -5.28
N LEU A 86 4.54 -17.94 -6.20
CA LEU A 86 3.76 -16.76 -6.56
C LEU A 86 2.42 -16.71 -5.82
N TYR A 87 2.04 -15.50 -5.43
CA TYR A 87 0.82 -15.20 -4.69
C TYR A 87 0.07 -14.05 -5.36
N ARG A 88 -1.26 -14.04 -5.23
CA ARG A 88 -2.10 -12.91 -5.64
C ARG A 88 -3.23 -12.68 -4.64
N PHE A 89 -3.71 -11.45 -4.56
CA PHE A 89 -5.01 -11.19 -3.97
C PHE A 89 -6.11 -11.75 -4.90
N VAL A 90 -7.12 -12.38 -4.30
CA VAL A 90 -8.25 -12.94 -5.08
C VAL A 90 -9.11 -11.83 -5.67
N PHE A 91 -9.22 -10.70 -4.96
CA PHE A 91 -9.98 -9.52 -5.37
C PHE A 91 -9.05 -8.29 -5.39
N ALA A 92 -9.00 -7.59 -6.53
CA ALA A 92 -8.21 -6.36 -6.67
C ALA A 92 -8.66 -5.28 -5.67
N SER A 93 -9.98 -5.14 -5.46
CA SER A 93 -10.53 -4.21 -4.47
C SER A 93 -10.03 -4.46 -3.04
N PHE A 94 -9.69 -5.70 -2.70
CA PHE A 94 -9.12 -6.02 -1.39
C PHE A 94 -7.63 -5.64 -1.29
N GLN A 95 -6.87 -5.79 -2.38
CA GLN A 95 -5.52 -5.24 -2.48
C GLN A 95 -5.57 -3.72 -2.31
N ASP A 96 -6.45 -3.04 -3.04
CA ASP A 96 -6.61 -1.58 -2.96
C ASP A 96 -6.97 -1.13 -1.55
N PHE A 97 -7.93 -1.82 -0.93
CA PHE A 97 -8.33 -1.56 0.45
C PHE A 97 -7.15 -1.66 1.42
N LEU A 98 -6.38 -2.74 1.37
CA LEU A 98 -5.23 -2.94 2.26
C LEU A 98 -4.07 -1.99 1.97
N ALA A 99 -3.86 -1.62 0.71
CA ALA A 99 -2.86 -0.62 0.34
C ALA A 99 -3.22 0.76 0.92
N SER A 100 -4.51 1.13 0.90
CA SER A 100 -4.98 2.37 1.55
C SER A 100 -4.78 2.35 3.07
N GLU A 101 -5.03 1.20 3.72
CA GLU A 101 -4.81 1.02 5.16
C GLU A 101 -3.38 1.33 5.56
N ALA A 102 -2.40 0.85 4.78
CA ALA A 102 -0.98 1.08 5.04
C ALA A 102 -0.64 2.56 5.17
N LEU A 103 -1.23 3.40 4.31
CA LEU A 103 -1.08 4.85 4.39
C LEU A 103 -1.81 5.43 5.61
N THR A 104 -3.08 5.05 5.82
CA THR A 104 -3.91 5.64 6.89
C THR A 104 -3.46 5.27 8.30
N ARG A 105 -2.71 4.19 8.47
CA ARG A 105 -2.23 3.70 9.77
C ARG A 105 -0.82 4.13 10.15
N ASP A 106 -0.21 5.04 9.38
CA ASP A 106 1.16 5.51 9.58
C ASP A 106 2.18 4.36 9.55
N LEU A 107 1.89 3.30 8.76
CA LEU A 107 2.84 2.21 8.56
C LEU A 107 3.99 2.60 7.62
N ARG A 108 3.93 3.80 7.04
CA ARG A 108 4.88 4.33 6.07
C ARG A 108 5.43 5.64 6.61
N SER A 109 6.74 5.82 6.57
CA SER A 109 7.32 7.14 6.74
C SER A 109 6.94 8.05 5.57
N GLU A 110 7.08 9.37 5.72
CA GLU A 110 6.83 10.29 4.60
C GLU A 110 7.75 9.99 3.41
N ASP A 111 9.01 9.60 3.64
CA ASP A 111 9.98 9.29 2.57
C ASP A 111 9.59 8.06 1.73
N GLU A 112 8.82 7.16 2.34
CA GLU A 112 8.38 5.91 1.74
C GLU A 112 7.14 6.05 0.84
N LEU A 113 6.58 7.25 0.74
CA LEU A 113 5.40 7.57 -0.05
C LEU A 113 5.77 7.93 -1.51
N PRO A 114 4.91 7.60 -2.50
CA PRO A 114 5.15 7.90 -3.90
C PRO A 114 5.22 9.40 -4.17
N SER A 115 6.09 9.84 -5.09
CA SER A 115 6.27 11.26 -5.42
C SER A 115 4.98 11.90 -5.96
N LEU A 116 4.89 13.24 -5.98
CA LEU A 116 3.72 13.89 -6.58
C LEU A 116 3.63 13.60 -8.07
N GLU A 117 4.76 13.51 -8.77
CA GLU A 117 4.82 13.12 -10.19
C GLU A 117 4.27 11.72 -10.40
N GLU A 118 4.61 10.76 -9.52
CA GLU A 118 4.07 9.41 -9.58
C GLU A 118 2.56 9.39 -9.33
N LEU A 119 2.11 10.08 -8.28
CA LEU A 119 0.71 10.13 -7.84
C LEU A 119 -0.20 10.85 -8.84
N LEU A 120 0.30 11.92 -9.44
CA LEU A 120 -0.42 12.79 -10.38
C LEU A 120 -0.23 12.40 -11.83
N GLY A 121 0.78 11.60 -12.15
CA GLY A 121 1.10 11.19 -13.50
C GLY A 121 0.04 10.30 -14.15
N SER A 122 0.05 10.31 -15.48
CA SER A 122 -0.54 9.23 -16.28
C SER A 122 0.38 8.02 -16.14
N GLY A 123 -0.14 6.91 -15.61
CA GLY A 123 0.56 5.63 -15.77
C GLY A 123 0.82 5.34 -17.26
N PRO A 124 1.83 4.53 -17.61
CA PRO A 124 2.15 4.21 -19.01
C PRO A 124 0.94 3.73 -19.82
N ASP A 125 -0.08 3.16 -19.16
CA ASP A 125 -1.24 2.55 -19.80
C ASP A 125 -2.58 3.24 -19.49
N GLY A 126 -2.57 4.45 -18.93
CA GLY A 126 -3.81 5.15 -18.56
C GLY A 126 -4.56 4.52 -17.38
N ASP A 127 -3.91 3.62 -16.63
CA ASP A 127 -4.51 2.96 -15.49
C ASP A 127 -4.94 3.96 -14.39
N ASP A 128 -6.22 3.87 -14.03
CA ASP A 128 -6.88 4.68 -13.00
C ASP A 128 -6.42 4.32 -11.57
N TRP A 129 -5.35 3.55 -11.44
CA TRP A 129 -4.89 2.96 -10.18
C TRP A 129 -4.60 3.99 -9.09
N TRP A 130 -3.85 5.07 -9.42
CA TRP A 130 -3.65 6.16 -8.48
C TRP A 130 -4.93 6.93 -8.17
N ASN A 131 -5.92 6.93 -9.08
CA ASN A 131 -7.23 7.51 -8.82
C ASN A 131 -7.96 6.70 -7.74
N THR A 132 -7.98 5.38 -7.88
CA THR A 132 -8.57 4.47 -6.88
C THR A 132 -7.92 4.67 -5.52
N PHE A 133 -6.59 4.70 -5.48
CA PHE A 133 -5.85 4.96 -4.25
C PHE A 133 -6.19 6.32 -3.64
N LEU A 134 -6.13 7.40 -4.43
CA LEU A 134 -6.45 8.75 -3.98
C LEU A 134 -7.88 8.85 -3.45
N ASN A 135 -8.85 8.24 -4.13
CA ASN A 135 -10.25 8.19 -3.68
C ASN A 135 -10.34 7.57 -2.28
N MET A 136 -9.73 6.41 -2.07
CA MET A 136 -9.74 5.75 -0.76
C MET A 136 -9.04 6.57 0.32
N VAL A 137 -7.91 7.22 0.00
CA VAL A 137 -7.20 8.05 0.97
C VAL A 137 -8.00 9.29 1.35
N VAL A 138 -8.67 9.93 0.39
CA VAL A 138 -9.55 11.08 0.65
C VAL A 138 -10.72 10.70 1.54
N GLU A 139 -11.37 9.56 1.26
CA GLU A 139 -12.49 9.08 2.07
C GLU A 139 -12.09 8.75 3.50
N ARG A 140 -10.88 8.22 3.69
CA ARG A 140 -10.47 7.65 4.98
C ARG A 140 -9.61 8.57 5.82
N SER A 141 -8.75 9.36 5.18
CA SER A 141 -7.77 10.22 5.84
C SER A 141 -7.39 11.43 4.96
N PRO A 142 -8.33 12.36 4.73
CA PRO A 142 -8.10 13.52 3.88
C PRO A 142 -6.96 14.41 4.41
N SER A 143 -6.73 14.41 5.73
CA SER A 143 -5.63 15.14 6.36
C SER A 143 -4.25 14.61 5.97
N LYS A 144 -4.09 13.30 5.76
CA LYS A 144 -2.82 12.73 5.28
C LYS A 144 -2.56 13.05 3.83
N LEU A 145 -3.60 13.01 2.99
CA LEU A 145 -3.47 13.49 1.61
C LEU A 145 -3.01 14.94 1.60
N LYS A 146 -3.67 15.81 2.39
CA LYS A 146 -3.31 17.22 2.50
C LYS A 146 -1.85 17.41 2.91
N LYS A 147 -1.39 16.73 3.97
CA LYS A 147 0.01 16.79 4.41
C LYS A 147 0.99 16.34 3.33
N LEU A 148 0.74 15.21 2.68
CA LEU A 148 1.57 14.68 1.58
C LEU A 148 1.65 15.69 0.44
N PHE A 149 0.50 16.27 0.07
CA PHE A 149 0.43 17.24 -1.00
C PHE A 149 1.19 18.51 -0.63
N GLU A 150 0.91 19.10 0.54
CA GLU A 150 1.58 20.32 1.02
C GLU A 150 3.10 20.14 1.15
N SER A 151 3.57 19.03 1.72
CA SER A 151 5.01 18.80 1.92
C SER A 151 5.79 18.63 0.62
N ARG A 152 5.14 18.14 -0.44
CA ARG A 152 5.79 17.84 -1.72
C ARG A 152 5.46 18.83 -2.83
N SER A 153 4.45 19.68 -2.65
CA SER A 153 4.07 20.70 -3.65
C SER A 153 5.21 21.67 -3.92
N CYS A 154 5.95 22.09 -2.89
CA CYS A 154 7.04 23.04 -3.04
C CYS A 154 8.27 22.43 -3.75
N SER A 155 8.39 21.10 -3.80
CA SER A 155 9.44 20.44 -4.60
C SER A 155 9.08 20.32 -6.09
N TRP A 156 7.85 20.65 -6.48
CA TRP A 156 7.40 20.57 -7.86
C TRP A 156 8.02 21.69 -8.69
N LYS A 157 8.77 21.30 -9.73
CA LYS A 157 9.42 22.25 -10.63
C LYS A 157 8.63 22.39 -11.92
N ALA A 158 7.84 23.46 -12.02
CA ALA A 158 7.03 23.72 -13.21
C ALA A 158 7.86 23.74 -14.51
N SER A 159 9.13 24.18 -14.46
CA SER A 159 10.05 24.15 -15.60
C SER A 159 10.29 22.75 -16.18
N GLU A 160 10.17 21.70 -15.37
CA GLU A 160 10.34 20.31 -15.78
C GLU A 160 9.03 19.71 -16.34
N HIS A 161 7.93 20.49 -16.29
CA HIS A 161 6.58 20.04 -16.64
C HIS A 161 5.84 21.02 -17.57
N ASN A 162 6.53 21.69 -18.49
CA ASN A 162 5.94 22.66 -19.44
C ASN A 162 5.21 23.83 -18.76
N GLY A 163 5.61 24.20 -17.55
CA GLY A 163 4.93 25.23 -16.75
C GLY A 163 3.74 24.70 -15.94
N ASP A 164 3.43 23.40 -16.00
CA ASP A 164 2.34 22.83 -15.23
C ASP A 164 2.64 22.85 -13.72
N THR A 165 1.62 23.21 -12.94
CA THR A 165 1.61 23.04 -11.48
C THR A 165 1.14 21.63 -11.16
N PRO A 166 1.27 21.16 -9.90
CA PRO A 166 0.67 19.90 -9.48
C PRO A 166 -0.84 19.83 -9.79
N LEU A 167 -1.57 20.95 -9.68
CA LEU A 167 -3.00 20.99 -9.98
C LEU A 167 -3.30 20.86 -11.48
N HIS A 168 -2.45 21.40 -12.37
CA HIS A 168 -2.58 21.16 -13.80
C HIS A 168 -2.38 19.67 -14.13
N ALA A 169 -1.37 19.03 -13.53
CA ALA A 169 -1.14 17.59 -13.68
C ALA A 169 -2.33 16.76 -13.15
N ALA A 170 -2.88 17.12 -11.98
CA ALA A 170 -4.07 16.49 -11.41
C ALA A 170 -5.29 16.56 -12.35
N ALA A 171 -5.57 17.75 -12.89
CA ALA A 171 -6.69 17.95 -13.83
C ALA A 171 -6.49 17.14 -15.12
N ARG A 172 -5.31 17.24 -15.72
CA ARG A 172 -4.94 16.55 -16.97
C ARG A 172 -5.08 15.04 -16.86
N ASN A 173 -4.68 14.47 -15.72
CA ASN A 173 -4.74 13.03 -15.46
C ASN A 173 -6.01 12.60 -14.68
N ARG A 174 -7.05 13.44 -14.68
CA ARG A 174 -8.37 13.15 -14.09
C ARG A 174 -8.33 12.73 -12.62
N ARG A 175 -7.37 13.24 -11.85
CA ARG A 175 -7.26 13.06 -10.38
C ARG A 175 -8.20 14.03 -9.65
N LEU A 176 -9.48 14.02 -10.02
CA LEU A 176 -10.44 15.06 -9.64
C LEU A 176 -10.70 15.12 -8.12
N VAL A 177 -10.49 14.01 -7.42
CA VAL A 177 -10.66 13.92 -5.97
C VAL A 177 -9.76 14.89 -5.20
N ILE A 178 -8.63 15.31 -5.78
CA ILE A 178 -7.72 16.28 -5.20
C ILE A 178 -8.41 17.64 -5.01
N PHE A 179 -9.23 18.06 -5.96
CA PHE A 179 -9.95 19.34 -5.89
C PHE A 179 -11.04 19.34 -4.82
N ALA A 180 -11.63 18.17 -4.54
CA ALA A 180 -12.57 18.02 -3.43
C ALA A 180 -11.86 18.02 -2.07
N ALA A 181 -10.69 17.38 -2.00
CA ALA A 181 -9.93 17.23 -0.76
C ALA A 181 -9.12 18.47 -0.37
N LEU A 182 -8.67 19.26 -1.36
CA LEU A 182 -7.79 20.42 -1.19
C LEU A 182 -8.43 21.70 -1.79
N PRO A 183 -9.55 22.19 -1.22
CA PRO A 183 -10.27 23.35 -1.77
C PRO A 183 -9.48 24.67 -1.64
N LYS A 184 -8.49 24.71 -0.75
CA LYS A 184 -7.51 25.80 -0.62
C LYS A 184 -6.15 25.18 -0.43
N MET A 185 -5.31 25.26 -1.45
CA MET A 185 -3.89 24.96 -1.34
C MET A 185 -3.20 26.21 -0.79
N SER A 186 -2.37 26.06 0.23
CA SER A 186 -1.37 27.08 0.54
C SER A 186 -0.41 27.19 -0.64
N GLU A 187 -0.24 28.41 -1.15
CA GLU A 187 0.77 28.69 -2.15
C GLU A 187 2.15 28.41 -1.55
N CYS A 188 2.96 27.63 -2.27
CA CYS A 188 4.39 27.77 -2.28
C CYS A 188 4.71 28.82 -3.36
#